data_AF-A0A5P8I3Z0-F1
#
_entry.id   AF-A0A5P8I3Z0-F1
#
_cell.length_a   1.000
_cell.length_b   1.000
_cell.length_c   1.000
_cell.angle_alpha   90.00
_cell.angle_beta   90.00
_cell.angle_gamma   90.00
#
_symmetry.space_group_name_H-M   'P 1'
#
loop_
_entity.id
_entity.type
_entity.pdbx_description
1 polymer ?
#
loop_
_entity_poly.entity_id
_entity_poly.type
_entity_poly.pdbx_seq_one_letter_code
_entity_poly.pdbx_strand_id
1 'polypeptide(L)' 'QKPINGTSYFRAYYKCSTVRGCPARKFVELALDEPSVLILNYEGEHHHANGAKNLRMMIPSSL' A
#
# COMPACT_ATOMS: atom_id res chain seq x y z
N GLN A 1 7.83 -4.70 7.86
CA GLN A 1 6.82 -4.12 8.78
C GLN A 1 7.57 -3.58 9.98
N LYS A 2 7.37 -2.31 10.32
CA LYS A 2 7.95 -1.69 11.53
C LYS A 2 6.81 -1.13 12.38
N PRO A 3 6.84 -1.28 13.71
CA PRO A 3 5.90 -0.58 14.59
C PRO A 3 6.04 0.94 14.40
N ILE A 4 4.94 1.67 14.41
CA ILE A 4 4.97 3.13 14.52
C ILE A 4 5.12 3.45 16.02
N ASN A 5 6.18 4.16 16.41
CA ASN A 5 6.43 4.51 17.81
C ASN A 5 5.17 5.13 18.45
N GLY A 6 4.70 4.52 19.54
CA GLY A 6 3.56 5.00 20.31
C GLY A 6 2.18 4.47 19.88
N THR A 7 2.08 3.60 18.86
CA THR A 7 0.79 3.05 18.42
C THR A 7 0.88 1.56 18.05
N SER A 8 -0.20 0.80 18.28
CA SER A 8 -0.31 -0.63 17.88
C SER A 8 -0.45 -0.83 16.36
N TYR A 9 -0.42 0.25 15.58
CA TYR A 9 -0.67 0.23 14.14
C TYR A 9 0.58 -0.14 13.35
N PHE A 10 0.38 -1.01 12.36
CA PHE A 10 1.46 -1.51 11.52
C PHE A 10 1.60 -0.67 10.25
N ARG A 11 2.82 -0.19 9.98
CA ARG A 11 3.17 0.36 8.67
C ARG A 11 3.84 -0.70 7.80
N ALA A 12 3.22 -0.99 6.66
CA ALA A 12 3.72 -1.93 5.66
C ALA A 12 4.20 -1.17 4.41
N TYR A 13 5.42 -1.47 3.97
CA TYR A 13 6.03 -0.86 2.80
C TYR A 13 6.16 -1.90 1.69
N TYR A 14 5.79 -1.53 0.47
CA TYR A 14 5.84 -2.38 -0.71
C TYR A 14 6.61 -1.66 -1.82
N LYS A 15 7.46 -2.42 -2.52
CA LYS A 15 8.16 -1.98 -3.72
C LYS A 15 7.57 -2.71 -4.92
N CYS A 16 7.54 -2.05 -6.07
CA CYS A 16 7.25 -2.74 -7.32
C CYS A 16 8.24 -3.88 -7.54
N SER A 17 7.73 -5.06 -7.90
CA SER A 17 8.54 -6.25 -8.21
C SER A 17 8.52 -6.64 -9.69
N THR A 18 7.76 -5.90 -10.53
CA THR A 18 7.58 -6.21 -11.96
C THR A 18 8.88 -6.10 -12.75
N VAL A 19 9.70 -5.09 -12.46
CA VAL A 19 11.04 -4.94 -13.06
C VAL A 19 12.02 -4.49 -11.98
N ARG A 20 13.26 -5.00 -12.09
CA ARG A 20 14.35 -4.61 -11.18
C ARG A 20 14.62 -3.11 -11.32
N GLY A 21 14.67 -2.42 -10.19
CA GLY A 21 14.95 -0.99 -10.16
C GLY A 21 13.76 -0.07 -10.44
N CYS A 22 12.53 -0.59 -10.57
CA CYS A 22 11.35 0.27 -10.66
C CYS A 22 11.28 1.23 -9.45
N PRO A 23 11.09 2.55 -9.67
CA PRO A 23 11.07 3.51 -8.58
C PRO A 23 9.75 3.50 -7.81
N ALA A 24 8.67 2.93 -8.37
CA ALA A 24 7.35 2.91 -7.77
C ALA A 24 7.29 2.12 -6.45
N ARG A 25 6.68 2.74 -5.45
CA ARG A 25 6.52 2.25 -4.08
C ARG A 25 5.12 2.57 -3.59
N LYS A 26 4.68 1.81 -2.60
CA LYS A 26 3.53 2.20 -1.79
C LYS A 26 3.75 1.85 -0.33
N PHE A 27 3.12 2.60 0.56
CA PHE A 27 2.96 2.17 1.94
C PHE A 27 1.50 2.18 2.36
N VAL A 28 1.21 1.31 3.31
CA VAL A 28 -0.11 1.09 3.88
C VAL A 28 0.00 1.26 5.38
N GLU A 29 -0.90 2.04 5.94
CA GLU A 29 -1.08 2.19 7.38
C GLU A 29 -2.56 2.30 7.72
N LEU A 30 -2.90 2.09 8.98
CA LEU A 30 -4.23 2.36 9.51
C LEU A 30 -4.30 3.82 9.96
N ALA A 31 -5.44 4.46 9.75
CA ALA A 31 -5.70 5.78 10.31
C ALA A 31 -5.72 5.69 11.85
N LEU A 32 -5.18 6.72 12.51
CA LEU A 32 -5.01 6.73 13.97
C LEU A 32 -6.34 6.96 14.70
N ASP A 33 -7.20 7.76 14.08
CA ASP A 33 -8.53 8.14 14.53
C ASP A 33 -9.58 7.08 14.18
N GLU A 34 -9.46 6.45 13.01
CA GLU A 34 -10.44 5.46 12.51
C GLU A 34 -9.74 4.16 12.07
N PRO A 35 -9.56 3.15 12.96
CA PRO A 35 -8.84 1.91 12.68
C PRO A 35 -9.47 0.99 11.62
N SER A 36 -10.66 1.33 11.12
CA SER A 36 -11.30 0.67 9.98
C SER A 36 -10.84 1.24 8.63
N VAL A 37 -10.15 2.39 8.65
CA VAL A 37 -9.71 3.13 7.47
C VAL A 37 -8.23 2.86 7.21
N LEU A 38 -7.92 2.52 5.96
CA LEU A 38 -6.56 2.35 5.46
C LEU A 38 -6.11 3.60 4.71
N ILE A 39 -4.92 4.08 5.05
CA ILE A 39 -4.23 5.15 4.33
C ILE A 39 -3.23 4.50 3.38
N LEU A 40 -3.40 4.77 2.09
CA LEU A 40 -2.55 4.29 1.00
C LEU A 40 -1.81 5.47 0.39
N ASN A 41 -0.49 5.40 0.40
CA ASN A 41 0.37 6.40 -0.24
C ASN A 41 1.20 5.73 -1.33
N TYR A 42 1.19 6.33 -2.52
CA TYR A 42 1.94 5.88 -3.69
C TYR A 42 3.02 6.90 -4.01
N GLU A 43 4.25 6.41 -4.24
CA GLU A 43 5.40 7.25 -4.55
C GLU A 43 6.13 6.72 -5.77
N GLY A 44 6.54 7.61 -6.67
CA GLY A 44 7.23 7.27 -7.90
C GLY A 44 6.31 6.63 -8.95
N GLU A 45 6.73 6.70 -10.22
CA GLU A 45 5.94 6.20 -11.35
C GLU A 45 6.44 4.87 -11.90
N HIS A 46 5.54 4.10 -12.50
CA HIS A 46 5.89 2.88 -13.22
C HIS A 46 6.35 3.23 -14.64
N HIS A 47 7.63 2.99 -14.94
CA HIS A 47 8.17 3.13 -16.31
C HIS A 47 8.32 1.76 -16.98
N HIS A 48 7.28 0.94 -16.90
CA HIS A 48 7.22 -0.35 -17.54
C HIS A 48 5.76 -0.70 -17.81
N ALA A 49 5.53 -1.56 -18.81
CA ALA A 49 4.18 -2.08 -19.04
C ALA A 49 3.64 -2.64 -17.73
N ASN A 50 2.41 -2.26 -17.40
CA ASN A 50 1.76 -2.79 -16.23
C ASN A 50 1.47 -4.25 -16.54
N GLY A 51 2.27 -5.16 -15.99
CA GLY A 51 2.00 -6.60 -16.07
C GLY A 51 0.72 -6.84 -15.28
N ALA A 52 -0.42 -6.71 -15.95
CA ALA A 52 -1.72 -6.57 -15.33
C ALA A 52 -2.04 -7.76 -14.43
N LYS A 53 -1.74 -7.63 -13.15
CA LYS A 53 -2.51 -8.25 -12.08
C LYS A 53 -3.39 -7.13 -11.54
N ASN A 54 -4.54 -6.95 -12.20
CA ASN A 54 -5.67 -6.17 -11.72
C ASN A 54 -6.13 -6.73 -10.37
N LEU A 55 -5.37 -6.49 -9.29
CA LEU A 55 -5.87 -6.69 -7.95
C LEU A 55 -6.72 -5.46 -7.62
N ARG A 56 -7.91 -5.41 -8.21
CA ARG A 56 -9.00 -4.59 -7.71
C ARG A 56 -9.26 -5.15 -6.32
N MET A 57 -8.63 -4.57 -5.30
CA MET A 57 -9.02 -4.82 -3.91
C MET A 57 -10.44 -4.27 -3.78
N MET A 58 -11.42 -5.11 -4.14
CA MET A 58 -12.80 -4.90 -3.76
C MET A 58 -12.80 -5.00 -2.25
N ILE A 59 -12.83 -3.84 -1.57
CA ILE A 59 -13.39 -3.77 -0.23
C ILE A 59 -14.83 -4.24 -0.41
N PRO A 60 -15.27 -5.35 0.19
CA PRO A 60 -16.67 -5.72 0.12
C PRO A 60 -17.42 -4.62 0.87
N SER A 61 -18.16 -3.80 0.12
CA SER A 61 -19.21 -2.98 0.72
C SER A 61 -20.22 -3.98 1.26
N SER A 62 -20.27 -4.14 2.58
CA SER A 62 -21.32 -4.90 3.25
C SER A 62 -22.68 -4.37 2.78
N LEU A 63 -23.49 -5.28 2.25
CA LEU A 63 -24.95 -5.26 2.38
C LEU A 63 -25.32 -6.43 3.29
#